data_AF-A0ABD6B933-F1
#
_entry.id   AF-A0ABD6B933-F1
#
_cell.length_a   1.000
_cell.length_b   1.000
_cell.length_c   1.000
_cell.angle_alpha   90.00
_cell.angle_beta   90.00
_cell.angle_gamma   90.00
#
_symmetry.space_group_name_H-M   'P 1'
#
loop_
_entity.id
_entity.type
_entity.pdbx_description
1 polymer ?
#
loop_
_entity_poly.entity_id
_entity_poly.type
_entity_poly.pdbx_seq_one_letter_code
_entity_poly.pdbx_strand_id
1 'polypeptide(L)'
;MSLADDDRARIPFALVGVLLLLGASVYATGIADRAQPSVERPAAAAMDGVTRDARPALRMAVRDAARESAEAPVTAPADTAAGRALNDSRPFVDALRLRIAVAARQSISELDRERGGVRATVELPPIDESTNSLRRAKSGVEVTSVDGGAAMRVTIRNLTIRAREGDRTVAQRRRNVTLTVETPVLALHRRASAYEWR
;
A
#
# COMPACT_ATOMS: atom_id res chain seq x y z
N MET A 1 -27.50 70.12 -40.39
CA MET A 1 -28.41 69.23 -39.64
C MET A 1 -27.59 68.00 -39.25
N SER A 2 -27.71 67.62 -37.99
CA SER A 2 -26.72 66.88 -37.20
C SER A 2 -26.44 65.46 -37.70
N LEU A 3 -25.16 65.07 -37.77
CA LEU A 3 -24.72 63.68 -37.57
C LEU A 3 -24.71 63.43 -36.04
N ALA A 4 -25.89 63.50 -35.43
CA ALA A 4 -26.13 62.90 -34.13
C ALA A 4 -26.57 61.45 -34.42
N ASP A 5 -26.17 60.54 -33.54
CA ASP A 5 -26.40 59.10 -33.59
C ASP A 5 -25.51 58.31 -34.55
N ASP A 6 -24.27 58.11 -34.15
CA ASP A 6 -23.71 56.77 -34.26
C ASP A 6 -22.84 56.42 -33.04
N ASP A 7 -23.49 55.85 -32.02
CA ASP A 7 -22.89 55.25 -30.82
C ASP A 7 -22.36 53.82 -31.10
N ARG A 8 -22.13 53.45 -32.36
CA ARG A 8 -21.72 52.09 -32.72
C ARG A 8 -20.23 51.86 -32.54
N ALA A 9 -19.94 51.23 -31.40
CA ALA A 9 -18.95 50.18 -31.25
C ALA A 9 -17.50 50.54 -31.55
N ARG A 10 -17.01 51.64 -30.98
CA ARG A 10 -15.57 51.74 -30.71
C ARG A 10 -15.27 50.94 -29.44
N ILE A 11 -15.19 49.61 -29.56
CA ILE A 11 -14.41 48.85 -28.58
C ILE A 11 -12.97 49.35 -28.76
N PRO A 12 -12.39 50.10 -27.82
CA PRO A 12 -11.04 50.62 -27.98
C PRO A 12 -10.11 49.42 -28.22
N PHE A 13 -9.26 49.50 -29.26
CA PHE A 13 -8.26 48.48 -29.59
C PHE A 13 -7.42 48.07 -28.37
N ALA A 14 -7.29 48.97 -27.40
CA ALA A 14 -6.70 48.75 -26.09
C ALA A 14 -7.35 47.59 -25.30
N LEU A 15 -8.69 47.42 -25.34
CA LEU A 15 -9.36 46.31 -24.66
C LEU A 15 -9.06 44.97 -25.31
N VAL A 16 -8.91 44.92 -26.63
CA VAL A 16 -8.48 43.70 -27.35
C VAL A 16 -7.04 43.34 -26.96
N GLY A 17 -6.15 44.34 -26.89
CA GLY A 17 -4.78 44.15 -26.42
C GLY A 17 -4.69 43.65 -24.98
N VAL A 18 -5.47 44.23 -24.06
CA VAL A 18 -5.53 43.81 -22.65
C VAL A 18 -6.16 42.42 -22.50
N LEU A 19 -7.20 42.10 -23.28
CA LEU A 19 -7.82 40.76 -23.27
C LEU A 19 -6.87 39.70 -23.85
N LEU A 20 -6.12 40.03 -24.90
CA LEU A 20 -5.06 39.18 -25.44
C LEU A 20 -3.90 39.00 -24.46
N LEU A 21 -3.52 40.07 -23.73
CA LEU A 21 -2.45 40.02 -22.74
C LEU A 21 -2.88 39.18 -21.51
N LEU A 22 -4.11 39.34 -21.04
CA LEU A 22 -4.69 38.51 -19.98
C LEU A 22 -4.82 37.05 -20.43
N GLY A 23 -5.30 36.80 -21.67
CA GLY A 23 -5.38 35.46 -22.24
C GLY A 23 -4.03 34.77 -22.39
N ALA A 24 -3.01 35.48 -22.87
CA ALA A 24 -1.65 34.98 -22.99
C ALA A 24 -0.98 34.74 -21.63
N SER A 25 -1.25 35.60 -20.63
CA SER A 25 -0.73 35.43 -19.27
C SER A 25 -1.32 34.19 -18.58
N VAL A 26 -2.61 33.89 -18.78
CA VAL A 26 -3.22 32.65 -18.26
C VAL A 26 -2.68 31.41 -18.99
N TYR A 27 -2.36 31.53 -20.28
CA TYR A 27 -1.78 30.44 -21.07
C TYR A 27 -0.32 30.13 -20.67
N ALA A 28 0.48 31.17 -20.35
CA ALA A 28 1.85 31.01 -19.91
C ALA A 28 1.96 30.34 -18.52
N THR A 29 1.06 30.69 -17.58
CA THR A 29 1.01 30.03 -16.27
C THR A 29 0.45 28.61 -16.33
N GLY A 30 -0.39 28.29 -17.32
CA GLY A 30 -0.97 26.95 -17.52
C GLY A 30 -0.10 25.95 -18.31
N ILE A 31 1.03 26.41 -18.88
CA ILE A 31 2.00 25.56 -19.60
C ILE A 31 3.26 25.28 -18.78
N ALA A 32 3.63 26.16 -17.84
CA ALA A 32 4.74 25.91 -16.93
C ALA A 32 4.52 24.68 -16.04
N ASP A 33 3.26 24.31 -15.78
CA ASP A 33 2.89 23.12 -14.99
C ASP A 33 2.81 21.82 -15.82
N ARG A 34 3.00 21.90 -17.16
CA ARG A 34 2.87 20.76 -18.09
C ARG A 34 4.21 20.11 -18.46
N ALA A 35 5.28 20.40 -17.71
CA ALA A 35 6.63 19.87 -17.95
C ALA A 35 6.99 18.59 -17.16
N GLN A 36 6.02 17.74 -16.77
CA GLN A 36 6.32 16.50 -16.02
C GLN A 36 6.23 15.12 -16.72
N PRO A 37 6.13 14.95 -18.06
CA PRO A 37 6.15 13.60 -18.64
C PRO A 37 7.51 12.88 -18.49
N SER A 38 8.59 13.59 -18.14
CA SER A 38 9.95 13.03 -17.99
C SER A 38 10.16 12.26 -16.68
N VAL A 39 9.59 12.71 -15.55
CA VAL A 39 9.77 12.08 -14.22
C VAL A 39 8.79 10.93 -14.00
N GLU A 40 7.64 10.96 -14.66
CA GLU A 40 6.61 9.93 -14.52
C GLU A 40 7.08 8.55 -15.01
N ARG A 41 7.89 8.48 -16.09
CA ARG A 41 8.37 7.20 -16.62
C ARG A 41 9.39 6.52 -15.70
N PRO A 42 10.46 7.18 -15.24
CA PRO A 42 11.38 6.60 -14.26
C PRO A 42 10.67 6.22 -12.95
N ALA A 43 9.78 7.08 -12.43
CA ALA A 43 9.02 6.79 -11.22
C ALA A 43 8.12 5.56 -11.38
N ALA A 44 7.35 5.46 -12.46
CA ALA A 44 6.52 4.30 -12.73
C ALA A 44 7.36 3.01 -12.87
N ALA A 45 8.46 3.06 -13.62
CA ALA A 45 9.34 1.91 -13.80
C ALA A 45 9.99 1.44 -12.49
N ALA A 46 10.46 2.36 -11.65
CA ALA A 46 11.01 2.04 -10.33
C ALA A 46 9.94 1.42 -9.40
N MET A 47 8.73 2.02 -9.37
CA MET A 47 7.61 1.51 -8.56
C MET A 47 7.14 0.13 -9.01
N ASP A 48 7.08 -0.13 -10.31
CA ASP A 48 6.72 -1.43 -10.85
C ASP A 48 7.81 -2.47 -10.57
N GLY A 49 9.09 -2.07 -10.60
CA GLY A 49 10.23 -2.88 -10.18
C GLY A 49 10.06 -3.37 -8.73
N VAL A 50 9.99 -2.43 -7.77
CA VAL A 50 9.89 -2.80 -6.35
C VAL A 50 8.61 -3.61 -6.05
N THR A 51 7.52 -3.36 -6.79
CA THR A 51 6.28 -4.14 -6.67
C THR A 51 6.46 -5.59 -7.12
N ARG A 52 7.26 -5.83 -8.17
CA ARG A 52 7.59 -7.18 -8.65
C ARG A 52 8.42 -7.95 -7.63
N ASP A 53 9.33 -7.27 -6.93
CA ASP A 53 10.18 -7.86 -5.89
C ASP A 53 9.41 -8.12 -4.59
N ALA A 54 8.43 -7.27 -4.26
CA ALA A 54 7.64 -7.42 -3.03
C ALA A 54 6.84 -8.73 -2.99
N ARG A 55 6.28 -9.19 -4.12
CA ARG A 55 5.44 -10.42 -4.16
C ARG A 55 6.18 -11.68 -3.70
N PRO A 56 7.37 -12.04 -4.24
CA PRO A 56 8.10 -13.22 -3.78
C PRO A 56 8.58 -13.07 -2.33
N ALA A 57 9.04 -11.89 -1.91
CA ALA A 57 9.44 -11.63 -0.52
C ALA A 57 8.28 -11.86 0.47
N LEU A 58 7.11 -11.27 0.18
CA LEU A 58 5.90 -11.47 0.99
C LEU A 58 5.43 -12.93 0.98
N ARG A 59 5.56 -13.65 -0.14
CA ARG A 59 5.20 -15.07 -0.23
C ARG A 59 6.09 -15.93 0.66
N MET A 60 7.39 -15.64 0.71
CA MET A 60 8.35 -16.32 1.59
C MET A 60 8.02 -16.03 3.06
N ALA A 61 7.86 -14.75 3.42
CA ALA A 61 7.50 -14.34 4.78
C ALA A 61 6.21 -14.99 5.30
N VAL A 62 5.19 -15.13 4.45
CA VAL A 62 3.94 -15.83 4.80
C VAL A 62 4.18 -17.33 5.04
N ARG A 63 5.03 -17.98 4.24
CA ARG A 63 5.38 -19.40 4.43
C ARG A 63 6.12 -19.62 5.75
N ASP A 64 7.07 -18.75 6.05
CA ASP A 64 7.88 -18.86 7.26
C ASP A 64 7.01 -18.60 8.50
N ALA A 65 6.19 -17.54 8.50
CA ALA A 65 5.23 -17.27 9.57
C ALA A 65 4.22 -18.43 9.76
N ALA A 66 3.78 -19.07 8.67
CA ALA A 66 2.91 -20.24 8.76
C ALA A 66 3.64 -21.44 9.38
N ARG A 67 4.89 -21.68 9.00
CA ARG A 67 5.72 -22.76 9.58
C ARG A 67 5.96 -22.54 11.07
N GLU A 68 6.40 -21.35 11.47
CA GLU A 68 6.58 -20.98 12.88
C GLU A 68 5.28 -21.12 13.68
N SER A 69 4.13 -20.82 13.07
CA SER A 69 2.81 -21.02 13.68
C SER A 69 2.45 -22.49 13.88
N ALA A 70 2.92 -23.38 13.01
CA ALA A 70 2.77 -24.82 13.21
C ALA A 70 3.72 -25.35 14.29
N GLU A 71 4.95 -24.83 14.36
CA GLU A 71 5.98 -25.27 15.33
C GLU A 71 5.68 -24.78 16.76
N ALA A 72 5.19 -23.54 16.89
CA ALA A 72 4.84 -22.93 18.19
C ALA A 72 3.42 -22.34 18.12
N PRO A 73 2.37 -23.19 18.18
CA PRO A 73 0.98 -22.74 18.07
C PRO A 73 0.54 -21.97 19.32
N VAL A 74 -0.16 -20.86 19.11
CA VAL A 74 -0.81 -20.12 20.21
C VAL A 74 -2.22 -20.66 20.40
N THR A 75 -2.45 -21.37 21.50
CA THR A 75 -3.74 -21.97 21.85
C THR A 75 -4.55 -21.11 22.84
N ALA A 76 -3.89 -20.22 23.58
CA ALA A 76 -4.53 -19.27 24.48
C ALA A 76 -3.79 -17.93 24.46
N PRO A 77 -4.49 -16.78 24.52
CA PRO A 77 -3.84 -15.49 24.68
C PRO A 77 -3.15 -15.37 26.04
N ALA A 78 -1.89 -14.92 26.03
CA ALA A 78 -1.16 -14.60 27.26
C ALA A 78 -1.51 -13.19 27.77
N ASP A 79 -1.29 -12.91 29.05
CA ASP A 79 -1.39 -11.53 29.59
C ASP A 79 -0.16 -10.69 29.21
N THR A 80 -0.05 -10.41 27.91
CA THR A 80 0.96 -9.55 27.30
C THR A 80 0.26 -8.60 26.34
N ALA A 81 0.95 -7.54 25.90
CA ALA A 81 0.38 -6.63 24.91
C ALA A 81 -0.04 -7.35 23.62
N ALA A 82 0.74 -8.36 23.20
CA ALA A 82 0.46 -9.20 22.05
C ALA A 82 -0.71 -10.16 22.28
N GLY A 83 -0.77 -10.84 23.43
CA GLY A 83 -1.90 -11.71 23.77
C GLY A 83 -3.21 -10.92 23.87
N ARG A 84 -3.21 -9.73 24.49
CA ARG A 84 -4.37 -8.82 24.54
C ARG A 84 -4.81 -8.27 23.17
N ALA A 85 -4.00 -8.43 22.13
CA ALA A 85 -4.37 -8.09 20.77
C ALA A 85 -5.08 -9.26 20.04
N LEU A 86 -5.04 -10.48 20.57
CA LEU A 86 -5.69 -11.67 20.02
C LEU A 86 -7.13 -11.79 20.53
N ASN A 87 -8.00 -12.43 19.75
CA ASN A 87 -9.34 -12.81 20.21
C ASN A 87 -9.32 -14.22 20.81
N ASP A 88 -9.96 -14.41 21.96
CA ASP A 88 -10.05 -15.69 22.66
C ASP A 88 -10.75 -16.79 21.84
N SER A 89 -11.62 -16.41 20.89
CA SER A 89 -12.36 -17.36 20.06
C SER A 89 -11.51 -18.05 19.00
N ARG A 90 -10.40 -17.42 18.56
CA ARG A 90 -9.52 -17.95 17.49
C ARG A 90 -8.05 -17.52 17.71
N PRO A 91 -7.44 -17.86 18.86
CA PRO A 91 -6.12 -17.36 19.24
C PRO A 91 -5.04 -17.75 18.23
N PHE A 92 -5.12 -18.97 17.69
CA PHE A 92 -4.19 -19.45 16.66
C PHE A 92 -4.22 -18.61 15.38
N VAL A 93 -5.41 -18.38 14.81
CA VAL A 93 -5.56 -17.64 13.55
C VAL A 93 -5.15 -16.19 13.74
N ASP A 94 -5.48 -15.59 14.88
CA ASP A 94 -5.10 -14.23 15.19
C ASP A 94 -3.60 -14.08 15.41
N ALA A 95 -2.95 -15.03 16.08
CA ALA A 95 -1.51 -15.07 16.23
C ALA A 95 -0.80 -15.24 14.87
N LEU A 96 -1.30 -16.14 14.02
CA LEU A 96 -0.79 -16.34 12.65
C LEU A 96 -0.88 -15.04 11.83
N ARG A 97 -2.01 -14.34 11.88
CA ARG A 97 -2.19 -13.04 11.19
C ARG A 97 -1.20 -12.00 11.67
N LEU A 98 -0.95 -11.94 12.98
CA LEU A 98 0.01 -11.01 13.56
C LEU A 98 1.46 -11.35 13.17
N ARG A 99 1.85 -12.64 13.22
CA ARG A 99 3.17 -13.09 12.75
C ARG A 99 3.40 -12.77 11.29
N ILE A 100 2.40 -13.01 10.43
CA ILE A 100 2.43 -12.60 9.02
C ILE A 100 2.63 -11.09 8.88
N ALA A 101 1.94 -10.26 9.68
CA ALA A 101 2.07 -8.80 9.60
C ALA A 101 3.51 -8.33 9.91
N VAL A 102 4.13 -8.91 10.94
CA VAL A 102 5.52 -8.60 11.35
C VAL A 102 6.50 -9.08 10.28
N ALA A 103 6.40 -10.35 9.88
CA ALA A 103 7.29 -10.95 8.88
C ALA A 103 7.19 -10.23 7.53
N ALA A 104 5.96 -9.89 7.09
CA ALA A 104 5.74 -9.13 5.86
C ALA A 104 6.43 -7.77 5.90
N ARG A 105 6.30 -7.03 7.00
CA ARG A 105 6.95 -5.72 7.17
C ARG A 105 8.48 -5.84 7.11
N GLN A 106 9.05 -6.83 7.78
CA GLN A 106 10.50 -7.06 7.77
C GLN A 106 10.98 -7.40 6.35
N SER A 107 10.30 -8.34 5.68
CA SER A 107 10.69 -8.83 4.35
C SER A 107 10.74 -7.78 3.24
N ILE A 108 10.01 -6.67 3.41
CA ILE A 108 9.94 -5.60 2.41
C ILE A 108 10.69 -4.34 2.82
N SER A 109 11.17 -4.25 4.07
CA SER A 109 11.73 -3.01 4.63
C SER A 109 13.03 -2.57 3.96
N GLU A 110 13.77 -3.53 3.39
CA GLU A 110 15.02 -3.31 2.67
C GLU A 110 14.80 -3.29 1.14
N LEU A 111 13.55 -3.41 0.66
CA LEU A 111 13.28 -3.42 -0.77
C LEU A 111 13.21 -2.01 -1.32
N ASP A 112 14.16 -1.70 -2.20
CA ASP A 112 14.15 -0.52 -3.03
C ASP A 112 14.55 -0.83 -4.49
N ARG A 113 14.16 0.08 -5.39
CA ARG A 113 14.57 0.09 -6.79
C ARG A 113 14.84 1.51 -7.25
N GLU A 114 15.90 1.68 -8.04
CA GLU A 114 16.27 2.97 -8.59
C GLU A 114 16.18 2.97 -10.12
N ARG A 115 15.61 4.03 -10.70
CA ARG A 115 15.59 4.25 -12.14
C ARG A 115 15.66 5.74 -12.42
N GLY A 116 16.66 6.16 -13.19
CA GLY A 116 16.80 7.55 -13.65
C GLY A 116 16.79 8.58 -12.52
N GLY A 117 17.50 8.32 -11.40
CA GLY A 117 17.55 9.21 -10.23
C GLY A 117 16.32 9.13 -9.30
N VAL A 118 15.31 8.32 -9.65
CA VAL A 118 14.13 8.09 -8.81
C VAL A 118 14.25 6.77 -8.07
N ARG A 119 14.19 6.81 -6.74
CA ARG A 119 14.17 5.64 -5.85
C ARG A 119 12.75 5.31 -5.44
N ALA A 120 12.29 4.11 -5.76
CA ALA A 120 11.06 3.53 -5.28
C ALA A 120 11.30 2.63 -4.06
N THR A 121 10.45 2.78 -3.05
CA THR A 121 10.44 2.00 -1.81
C THR A 121 9.05 1.45 -1.57
N VAL A 122 8.96 0.39 -0.78
CA VAL A 122 7.69 -0.23 -0.39
C VAL A 122 7.63 -0.33 1.13
N GLU A 123 6.49 0.04 1.70
CA GLU A 123 6.31 0.12 3.14
C GLU A 123 4.94 -0.40 3.56
N LEU A 124 4.88 -1.01 4.74
CA LEU A 124 3.64 -1.32 5.46
C LEU A 124 3.46 -0.34 6.63
N PRO A 125 2.24 -0.19 7.16
CA PRO A 125 2.02 0.58 8.37
C PRO A 125 2.98 0.16 9.50
N PRO A 126 3.52 1.11 10.28
CA PRO A 126 4.43 0.80 11.38
C PRO A 126 3.71 -0.05 12.44
N ILE A 127 4.48 -0.92 13.07
CA ILE A 127 4.04 -1.78 14.17
C ILE A 127 4.89 -1.42 15.37
N ASP A 128 4.24 -1.09 16.48
CA ASP A 128 4.85 -0.85 17.78
C ASP A 128 4.32 -1.87 18.80
N GLU A 129 4.87 -1.86 20.01
CA GLU A 129 4.56 -2.85 21.05
C GLU A 129 3.21 -2.61 21.74
N SER A 130 2.48 -1.54 21.42
CA SER A 130 1.17 -1.29 22.00
C SER A 130 0.13 -2.27 21.46
N THR A 131 -0.78 -2.70 22.34
CA THR A 131 -1.91 -3.58 21.98
C THR A 131 -2.73 -3.03 20.81
N ASN A 132 -2.91 -1.71 20.72
CA ASN A 132 -3.66 -1.09 19.63
C ASN A 132 -2.93 -1.19 18.29
N SER A 133 -1.61 -1.04 18.28
CA SER A 133 -0.80 -1.19 17.07
C SER A 133 -0.78 -2.64 16.59
N LEU A 134 -0.59 -3.59 17.50
CA LEU A 134 -0.67 -5.03 17.19
C LEU A 134 -2.05 -5.43 16.68
N ARG A 135 -3.13 -4.88 17.25
CA ARG A 135 -4.50 -5.12 16.76
C ARG A 135 -4.71 -4.56 15.36
N ARG A 136 -4.14 -3.39 15.03
CA ARG A 136 -4.17 -2.84 13.66
C ARG A 136 -3.35 -3.69 12.69
N ALA A 137 -2.16 -4.13 13.09
CA ALA A 137 -1.30 -4.99 12.29
C ALA A 137 -2.02 -6.31 11.94
N LYS A 138 -2.60 -6.98 12.94
CA LYS A 138 -3.45 -8.16 12.77
C LYS A 138 -4.61 -7.91 11.80
N SER A 139 -5.33 -6.81 11.97
CA SER A 139 -6.47 -6.44 11.11
C SER A 139 -6.06 -6.08 9.67
N GLY A 140 -4.80 -5.69 9.46
CA GLY A 140 -4.21 -5.45 8.15
C GLY A 140 -3.94 -6.72 7.34
N VAL A 141 -3.98 -7.89 7.98
CA VAL A 141 -3.79 -9.20 7.35
C VAL A 141 -5.08 -9.99 7.42
N GLU A 142 -5.52 -10.52 6.30
CA GLU A 142 -6.66 -11.44 6.21
C GLU A 142 -6.17 -12.80 5.76
N VAL A 143 -6.68 -13.86 6.39
CA VAL A 143 -6.27 -15.24 6.16
C VAL A 143 -7.51 -16.09 5.95
N THR A 144 -7.56 -16.81 4.84
CA THR A 144 -8.66 -17.71 4.49
C THR A 144 -8.10 -19.03 4.00
N SER A 145 -8.70 -20.13 4.46
CA SER A 145 -8.40 -21.47 3.96
C SER A 145 -8.88 -21.62 2.51
N VAL A 146 -8.06 -22.26 1.67
CA VAL A 146 -8.45 -22.71 0.33
C VAL A 146 -8.10 -24.20 0.17
N ASP A 147 -8.73 -24.88 -0.78
CA ASP A 147 -8.48 -26.31 -1.08
C ASP A 147 -8.53 -27.21 0.17
N GLY A 148 -9.60 -27.07 0.96
CA GLY A 148 -9.79 -27.83 2.20
C GLY A 148 -8.80 -27.49 3.34
N GLY A 149 -7.93 -26.50 3.13
CA GLY A 149 -6.87 -26.06 4.04
C GLY A 149 -5.49 -26.58 3.68
N ALA A 150 -5.31 -27.18 2.50
CA ALA A 150 -4.00 -27.48 1.93
C ALA A 150 -3.25 -26.22 1.46
N ALA A 151 -3.99 -25.14 1.22
CA ALA A 151 -3.42 -23.83 0.95
C ALA A 151 -4.18 -22.73 1.71
N MET A 152 -3.52 -21.57 1.80
CA MET A 152 -3.97 -20.40 2.53
C MET A 152 -3.92 -19.18 1.62
N ARG A 153 -5.05 -18.50 1.45
CA ARG A 153 -5.12 -17.19 0.80
C ARG A 153 -4.89 -16.11 1.84
N VAL A 154 -3.90 -15.26 1.60
CA VAL A 154 -3.53 -14.14 2.48
C VAL A 154 -3.70 -12.83 1.73
N THR A 155 -4.38 -11.87 2.34
CA THR A 155 -4.47 -10.49 1.84
C THR A 155 -3.80 -9.55 2.83
N ILE A 156 -2.75 -8.87 2.37
CA ILE A 156 -2.03 -7.84 3.14
C ILE A 156 -2.49 -6.47 2.64
N ARG A 157 -2.99 -5.64 3.56
CA ARG A 157 -3.62 -4.36 3.25
C ARG A 157 -2.67 -3.18 3.44
N ASN A 158 -2.95 -2.08 2.74
CA ASN A 158 -2.27 -0.79 2.90
C ASN A 158 -0.76 -0.80 2.59
N LEU A 159 -0.33 -1.63 1.64
CA LEU A 159 1.03 -1.56 1.10
C LEU A 159 1.20 -0.22 0.39
N THR A 160 2.13 0.61 0.86
CA THR A 160 2.41 1.93 0.30
C THR A 160 3.70 1.88 -0.49
N ILE A 161 3.64 2.17 -1.78
CA ILE A 161 4.79 2.27 -2.65
C ILE A 161 5.05 3.77 -2.86
N ARG A 162 6.28 4.22 -2.63
CA ARG A 162 6.68 5.64 -2.76
C ARG A 162 7.88 5.76 -3.68
N ALA A 163 7.79 6.67 -4.64
CA ALA A 163 8.90 7.10 -5.48
C ALA A 163 9.41 8.46 -5.00
N ARG A 164 10.71 8.55 -4.75
CA ARG A 164 11.40 9.78 -4.31
C ARG A 164 12.52 10.13 -5.28
N GLU A 165 12.66 11.42 -5.56
CA GLU A 165 13.79 12.00 -6.28
C GLU A 165 14.50 12.94 -5.29
N GLY A 166 15.67 12.53 -4.80
CA GLY A 166 16.25 13.11 -3.59
C GLY A 166 15.28 12.96 -2.40
N ASP A 167 15.01 14.07 -1.70
CA ASP A 167 14.07 14.09 -0.56
C ASP A 167 12.61 14.31 -0.97
N ARG A 168 12.35 14.61 -2.24
CA ARG A 168 11.01 14.93 -2.73
C ARG A 168 10.26 13.66 -3.14
N THR A 169 9.07 13.45 -2.57
CA THR A 169 8.17 12.39 -3.05
C THR A 169 7.53 12.84 -4.37
N VAL A 170 7.81 12.11 -5.44
CA VAL A 170 7.30 12.41 -6.79
C VAL A 170 6.09 11.56 -7.17
N ALA A 171 5.92 10.39 -6.55
CA ALA A 171 4.71 9.58 -6.69
C ALA A 171 4.48 8.67 -5.47
N GLN A 172 3.20 8.38 -5.17
CA GLN A 172 2.80 7.43 -4.13
C GLN A 172 1.58 6.62 -4.57
N ARG A 173 1.58 5.32 -4.27
CA ARG A 173 0.42 4.43 -4.52
C ARG A 173 0.19 3.52 -3.32
N ARG A 174 -1.07 3.31 -2.96
CA ARG A 174 -1.49 2.33 -1.96
C ARG A 174 -2.18 1.16 -2.64
N ARG A 175 -1.84 -0.07 -2.25
CA ARG A 175 -2.42 -1.30 -2.79
C ARG A 175 -2.58 -2.37 -1.72
N ASN A 176 -3.47 -3.32 -1.99
CA ASN A 176 -3.55 -4.57 -1.26
C ASN A 176 -2.87 -5.66 -2.10
N VAL A 177 -2.23 -6.62 -1.43
CA VAL A 177 -1.59 -7.77 -2.08
C VAL A 177 -2.24 -9.04 -1.59
N THR A 178 -2.76 -9.83 -2.52
CA THR A 178 -3.33 -11.15 -2.25
C THR A 178 -2.44 -12.25 -2.82
N LEU A 179 -2.09 -13.21 -1.97
CA LEU A 179 -1.22 -14.34 -2.28
C LEU A 179 -1.90 -15.64 -1.85
N THR A 180 -1.76 -16.70 -2.66
CA THR A 180 -2.11 -18.05 -2.25
C THR A 180 -0.83 -18.81 -1.94
N VAL A 181 -0.72 -19.34 -0.72
CA VAL A 181 0.44 -20.06 -0.22
C VAL A 181 0.02 -21.49 0.11
N GLU A 182 0.70 -22.46 -0.49
CA GLU A 182 0.53 -23.88 -0.19
C GLU A 182 1.11 -24.17 1.19
N THR A 183 0.24 -24.37 2.15
CA THR A 183 0.58 -24.72 3.53
C THR A 183 -0.63 -25.37 4.19
N PRO A 184 -0.44 -26.54 4.83
CA PRO A 184 -1.54 -27.26 5.49
C PRO A 184 -1.88 -26.70 6.88
N VAL A 185 -1.26 -25.59 7.30
CA VAL A 185 -1.30 -25.10 8.70
C VAL A 185 -2.72 -24.95 9.25
N LEU A 186 -3.65 -24.44 8.46
CA LEU A 186 -5.06 -24.27 8.86
C LEU A 186 -5.79 -25.61 8.96
N ALA A 187 -5.51 -26.55 8.05
CA ALA A 187 -6.09 -27.89 8.12
C ALA A 187 -5.57 -28.69 9.33
N LEU A 188 -4.27 -28.58 9.61
CA LEU A 188 -3.65 -29.22 10.77
C LEU A 188 -4.22 -28.67 12.08
N HIS A 189 -4.32 -27.35 12.22
CA HIS A 189 -4.92 -26.73 13.40
C HIS A 189 -6.39 -27.15 13.59
N ARG A 190 -7.19 -27.19 12.52
CA ARG A 190 -8.59 -27.64 12.59
C ARG A 190 -8.69 -29.10 13.05
N ARG A 191 -7.83 -29.99 12.55
CA ARG A 191 -7.81 -31.40 12.96
C ARG A 191 -7.37 -31.57 14.42
N ALA A 192 -6.33 -30.84 14.85
CA ALA A 192 -5.87 -30.86 16.23
C ALA A 192 -6.96 -30.37 17.19
N SER A 193 -7.61 -29.25 16.86
CA SER A 193 -8.72 -28.73 17.67
C SER A 193 -9.86 -29.75 17.76
N ALA A 194 -10.28 -30.33 16.62
CA ALA A 194 -11.36 -31.32 16.62
C ALA A 194 -11.03 -32.60 17.43
N TYR A 195 -9.76 -32.94 17.58
CA TYR A 195 -9.33 -34.04 18.45
C TYR A 195 -9.40 -33.66 19.93
N GLU A 196 -9.04 -32.43 20.30
CA GLU A 196 -9.08 -31.95 21.69
C GLU A 196 -10.50 -31.86 22.26
N TRP A 197 -11.49 -31.53 21.42
CA TRP A 197 -12.90 -31.47 21.84
C TRP A 197 -13.59 -32.84 21.98
N ARG A 198 -12.89 -33.94 21.68
CA ARG A 198 -13.47 -35.30 21.65
C ARG A 198 -12.99 -36.12 22.84
#